data_AF-A0A6V7KRU1-F1
#
_entry.id   AF-A0A6V7KRU1-F1
#
_cell.length_a   1.000
_cell.length_b   1.000
_cell.length_c   1.000
_cell.angle_alpha   90.00
_cell.angle_beta   90.00
_cell.angle_gamma   90.00
#
_symmetry.space_group_name_H-M   'P 1'
#
loop_
_entity.id
_entity.type
_entity.pdbx_description
1 polymer ?
#
loop_
_entity_poly.entity_id
_entity_poly.type
_entity_poly.pdbx_seq_one_letter_code
_entity_poly.pdbx_strand_id
1 'polypeptide(L)' 'VQWLLENYETADGVSLPRSTLYNHYLRHCSENKLDPVNAASFGKLIRSVFLGLRTRRLGTR' A
#
# COMPACT_ATOMS: atom_id res chain seq x y z
N VAL A 1 -1.38 11.05 -0.15
CA VAL A 1 -0.13 10.58 0.51
C VAL A 1 -0.30 10.57 2.02
N GLN A 2 -0.74 11.66 2.63
CA GLN A 2 -0.99 11.77 4.08
C GLN A 2 -1.75 10.57 4.67
N TRP A 3 -2.84 10.13 4.03
CA TRP A 3 -3.59 8.94 4.45
C TRP A 3 -2.73 7.68 4.65
N LEU A 4 -1.71 7.44 3.81
CA LEU A 4 -0.82 6.29 4.00
C LEU A 4 -0.05 6.38 5.31
N LEU A 5 0.48 7.56 5.64
CA LEU A 5 1.25 7.80 6.87
C LEU A 5 0.37 7.79 8.12
N GLU A 6 -0.91 8.16 7.99
CA GLU A 6 -1.87 8.12 9.10
C GLU A 6 -2.34 6.69 9.42
N ASN A 7 -2.30 5.78 8.44
CA ASN A 7 -2.86 4.43 8.57
C ASN A 7 -1.80 3.32 8.63
N TYR A 8 -0.55 3.61 8.25
CA TYR A 8 0.51 2.62 8.16
C TYR A 8 1.85 3.20 8.57
N GLU A 9 2.66 2.33 9.19
CA GLU A 9 4.05 2.60 9.55
C GLU A 9 4.96 1.49 9.01
N THR A 10 6.26 1.79 8.93
CA THR A 10 7.28 0.77 8.65
C THR A 10 7.57 -0.03 9.90
N ALA A 11 7.55 -1.36 9.80
CA ALA A 11 7.88 -2.26 10.88
C ALA A 11 8.77 -3.41 10.40
N ASP A 12 9.78 -3.76 11.20
CA ASP A 12 10.70 -4.85 10.90
C ASP A 12 10.07 -6.22 11.17
N GLY A 13 10.46 -7.22 10.38
CA GLY A 13 10.05 -8.61 10.58
C GLY A 13 8.61 -8.95 10.19
N VAL A 14 7.78 -7.97 9.84
CA VAL A 14 6.39 -8.16 9.41
C VAL A 14 6.20 -7.89 7.92
N SER A 15 5.14 -8.45 7.35
CA SER A 15 4.77 -8.21 5.95
C SER A 15 3.27 -8.09 5.78
N LEU A 16 2.84 -7.08 5.01
CA LEU A 16 1.44 -6.88 4.64
C LEU A 16 1.24 -7.28 3.16
N PRO A 17 0.22 -8.10 2.82
CA PRO A 17 -0.11 -8.38 1.43
C PRO A 17 -0.47 -7.10 0.67
N ARG A 18 0.12 -6.93 -0.52
CA ARG A 18 -0.13 -5.75 -1.37
C ARG A 18 -1.61 -5.59 -1.73
N SER A 19 -2.32 -6.69 -1.94
CA SER A 19 -3.76 -6.68 -2.24
C SER A 19 -4.56 -6.10 -1.08
N THR A 20 -4.25 -6.48 0.16
CA THR A 20 -4.90 -5.93 1.36
C THR A 20 -4.71 -4.43 1.45
N LEU A 21 -3.47 -3.95 1.29
CA LEU A 21 -3.15 -2.52 1.31
C LEU A 21 -3.88 -1.76 0.19
N TYR A 22 -3.88 -2.30 -1.03
CA TYR A 22 -4.54 -1.66 -2.17
C TYR A 22 -6.07 -1.64 -2.02
N ASN A 23 -6.68 -2.70 -1.50
CA ASN A 23 -8.12 -2.73 -1.23
C ASN A 23 -8.53 -1.70 -0.18
N HIS A 24 -7.72 -1.50 0.86
CA HIS A 24 -7.98 -0.44 1.84
C HIS A 24 -7.90 0.95 1.20
N TYR A 25 -6.91 1.19 0.34
CA TYR A 25 -6.81 2.42 -0.44
C TYR A 25 -8.02 2.63 -1.37
N LEU A 26 -8.52 1.59 -2.05
CA LEU A 26 -9.71 1.69 -2.88
C LEU A 26 -10.95 2.09 -2.09
N ARG A 27 -11.12 1.54 -0.88
CA ARG A 27 -12.22 1.95 0.02
C ARG A 27 -12.10 3.43 0.39
N HIS A 28 -10.92 3.86 0.82
CA HIS A 28 -10.67 5.27 1.13
C HIS A 28 -10.97 6.19 -0.06
N CYS A 29 -10.54 5.81 -1.26
CA CYS A 29 -10.88 6.54 -2.49
C CYS A 29 -12.39 6.61 -2.72
N SER A 30 -13.11 5.51 -2.57
CA SER A 30 -14.58 5.47 -2.73
C SER A 30 -15.30 6.37 -1.72
N GLU A 31 -14.90 6.33 -0.45
CA GLU A 31 -15.51 7.13 0.62
C GLU A 31 -15.28 8.64 0.43
N ASN A 32 -14.13 9.00 -0.13
CA ASN A 32 -13.72 10.39 -0.32
C ASN A 32 -13.95 10.90 -1.77
N LYS A 33 -14.61 10.10 -2.62
CA LYS A 33 -14.87 10.41 -4.03
C LYS A 33 -13.59 10.76 -4.82
N LEU A 34 -12.51 10.03 -4.56
CA LEU A 34 -11.23 10.16 -5.24
C LEU A 34 -11.08 9.09 -6.31
N ASP A 35 -10.50 9.44 -7.45
CA ASP A 35 -10.13 8.46 -8.47
C ASP A 35 -8.87 7.70 -8.02
N PRO A 36 -8.95 6.37 -7.86
CA PRO A 36 -7.80 5.59 -7.45
C PRO A 36 -6.81 5.43 -8.60
N VAL A 37 -5.52 5.50 -8.28
CA VAL A 37 -4.49 5.06 -9.23
C VAL A 37 -4.52 3.54 -9.39
N ASN A 38 -4.09 3.04 -10.56
CA ASN A 38 -4.01 1.60 -10.79
C ASN A 38 -3.03 0.91 -9.84
N ALA A 39 -3.15 -0.41 -9.72
CA ALA A 39 -2.34 -1.20 -8.79
C ALA A 39 -0.83 -1.02 -9.01
N ALA A 40 -0.36 -0.87 -10.25
CA ALA A 40 1.06 -0.70 -10.57
C ALA A 40 1.59 0.66 -10.07
N SER A 41 0.88 1.74 -10.40
CA SER A 41 1.17 3.10 -9.96
C SER A 41 1.09 3.24 -8.44
N PHE A 42 0.10 2.62 -7.81
CA PHE A 42 0.01 2.55 -6.35
C PHE A 42 1.27 1.94 -5.73
N GLY A 43 1.81 0.88 -6.35
CA GLY A 43 3.08 0.29 -5.93
C GLY A 43 4.29 1.22 -5.98
N LYS A 44 4.31 2.12 -6.97
CA LYS A 44 5.36 3.15 -7.06
C LYS A 44 5.17 4.18 -5.94
N LEU A 45 3.92 4.60 -5.71
CA LEU A 45 3.57 5.54 -4.65
C LEU A 45 3.97 5.03 -3.26
N ILE A 46 3.62 3.80 -2.89
CA ILE A 46 3.97 3.27 -1.56
C ILE A 46 5.50 3.22 -1.34
N ARG A 47 6.27 2.95 -2.40
CA ARG A 47 7.75 2.92 -2.32
C ARG A 47 8.36 4.31 -2.20
N SER A 48 7.70 5.35 -2.70
CA SER A 48 8.16 6.73 -2.51
C SER A 48 7.79 7.28 -1.14
N VAL A 49 6.70 6.77 -0.52
CA VAL A 49 6.24 7.19 0.80
C VAL A 49 7.00 6.47 1.92
N PHE A 50 7.14 5.14 1.81
CA PHE A 50 7.84 4.32 2.80
C PHE A 50 9.21 3.91 2.25
N LEU A 51 10.22 4.71 2.59
CA LEU A 51 11.59 4.46 2.19
C LEU A 51 12.09 3.12 2.77
N GLY A 52 12.88 2.38 2.00
CA GLY A 52 13.44 1.09 2.44
C GLY A 52 12.48 -0.10 2.38
N LEU A 53 11.25 0.06 1.86
CA LEU A 53 10.30 -1.05 1.70
C LEU A 53 10.89 -2.22 0.90
N ARG A 54 11.02 -3.36 1.57
CA ARG A 54 11.48 -4.62 0.97
C ARG A 54 10.30 -5.41 0.42
N THR A 55 10.55 -6.20 -0.62
CA THR A 55 9.52 -7.06 -1.23
C THR A 55 9.81 -8.50 -0.89
N ARG A 56 8.79 -9.24 -0.45
CA ARG A 56 8.87 -10.69 -0.28
C ARG A 56 7.76 -11.33 -1.11
N ARG A 57 8.11 -12.27 -2.00
CA ARG A 57 7.10 -13.08 -2.70
C ARG A 57 6.61 -14.15 -1.73
N LEU A 58 5.32 -14.13 -1.42
CA LEU A 58 4.63 -15.24 -0.79
C LEU A 58 4.32 -16.23 -1.92
N GLY A 59 5.15 -17.25 -2.05
CA GLY A 59 4.96 -18.30 -3.05
C GLY A 59 3.97 -19.35 -2.56
N THR A 60 3.25 -19.96 -3.50
CA THR A 60 2.68 -21.30 -3.34
C THR A 60 3.84 -22.28 -3.51
N ARG A 61 4.10 -23.12 -2.51
CA ARG A 61 4.85 -24.35 -2.74
C ARG A 61 3.89 -25.36 -3.35
#